data_AF-A0A2E5VYD5-F1
#
_entry.id   AF-A0A2E5VYD5-F1
#
_cell.length_a   1.000
_cell.length_b   1.000
_cell.length_c   1.000
_cell.angle_alpha   90.00
_cell.angle_beta   90.00
_cell.angle_gamma   90.00
#
_symmetry.space_group_name_H-M   'P 1'
#
loop_
_entity.id
_entity.type
_entity.pdbx_description
1 polymer ?
#
loop_
_entity_poly.entity_id
_entity_poly.type
_entity_poly.pdbx_seq_one_letter_code
_entity_poly.pdbx_strand_id
1 'polypeptide(L)' 'MEKIGMFWGSTTGNQEEAAKYLMDYMKSEGFEVDSFDIKSTPPEKML' A
#
# COMPACT_ATOMS: atom_id res chain seq x y z
N MET A 1 11.35 -7.42 12.45
CA MET A 1 10.15 -7.73 11.64
C MET A 1 10.34 -6.96 10.35
N GLU A 2 10.28 -7.61 9.20
CA GLU A 2 10.46 -6.92 7.92
C GLU A 2 9.20 -6.09 7.63
N LYS A 3 9.40 -4.82 7.26
CA LYS A 3 8.32 -3.87 7.01
C LYS A 3 8.22 -3.64 5.51
N ILE A 4 7.05 -3.87 4.94
CA ILE A 4 6.76 -3.71 3.51
C ILE A 4 6.17 -2.32 3.29
N GLY A 5 6.81 -1.51 2.45
CA GLY A 5 6.22 -0.28 1.91
C GLY A 5 5.41 -0.59 0.65
N MET A 6 4.12 -0.28 0.67
CA MET A 6 3.21 -0.51 -0.46
C MET A 6 2.70 0.82 -1.01
N PHE A 7 3.12 1.15 -2.23
CA PHE A 7 2.65 2.31 -2.96
C PHE A 7 1.60 1.89 -3.99
N TRP A 8 0.46 2.57 -4.01
CA TRP A 8 -0.63 2.30 -4.93
C TRP A 8 -1.29 3.60 -5.37
N GLY A 9 -2.00 3.57 -6.51
CA GLY A 9 -2.73 4.73 -7.01
C GLY A 9 -3.99 4.30 -7.72
N SER A 10 -5.06 5.06 -7.55
CA SER A 10 -6.37 4.75 -8.13
C SER A 10 -7.05 6.03 -8.62
N THR A 11 -7.69 5.94 -9.79
CA THR A 11 -8.54 7.04 -10.31
C THR A 11 -10.02 6.76 -10.07
N THR A 12 -10.44 5.50 -10.18
CA THR A 12 -11.86 5.08 -10.11
C THR A 12 -12.18 4.14 -8.95
N GLY A 13 -11.23 3.92 -8.03
CA GLY A 13 -11.42 3.10 -6.83
C GLY A 13 -10.96 1.64 -6.96
N ASN A 14 -10.92 1.06 -8.17
CA ASN A 14 -10.59 -0.36 -8.35
C ASN A 14 -9.23 -0.76 -7.75
N GLN A 15 -8.20 0.09 -7.94
CA GLN A 15 -6.86 -0.22 -7.44
C GLN A 15 -6.74 0.00 -5.92
N GLU A 16 -7.59 0.85 -5.34
CA GLU A 16 -7.67 1.03 -3.88
C GLU A 16 -8.22 -0.24 -3.23
N GLU A 17 -9.27 -0.82 -3.80
CA GLU A 17 -9.83 -2.08 -3.30
C GLU A 17 -8.84 -3.24 -3.47
N ALA A 18 -8.16 -3.34 -4.62
CA ALA A 18 -7.10 -4.32 -4.83
C ALA A 18 -5.95 -4.15 -3.81
N ALA A 19 -5.55 -2.92 -3.53
CA ALA A 19 -4.55 -2.59 -2.51
C ALA A 19 -4.98 -3.06 -1.11
N LYS A 20 -6.26 -2.88 -0.74
CA LYS A 20 -6.81 -3.37 0.54
C LYS A 20 -6.69 -4.88 0.67
N TYR A 21 -7.12 -5.63 -0.35
CA TYR A 21 -6.99 -7.10 -0.34
C TYR A 21 -5.54 -7.57 -0.19
N LEU A 22 -4.60 -6.90 -0.89
CA LEU A 22 -3.19 -7.25 -0.80
C LEU A 22 -2.61 -6.97 0.59
N MET A 23 -2.98 -5.83 1.19
CA MET A 23 -2.56 -5.48 2.55
C MET A 23 -3.08 -6.48 3.58
N ASP A 24 -4.35 -6.85 3.50
CA ASP A 24 -4.96 -7.80 4.43
C ASP A 24 -4.27 -9.17 4.34
N TYR A 25 -3.97 -9.63 3.12
CA TYR A 25 -3.20 -10.84 2.90
C TYR A 25 -1.80 -10.77 3.54
N MET A 26 -1.02 -9.72 3.24
CA MET A 26 0.33 -9.57 3.80
C MET A 26 0.33 -9.46 5.33
N LYS A 27 -0.65 -8.75 5.91
CA LYS A 27 -0.83 -8.71 7.37
C LYS A 27 -1.16 -10.08 7.95
N SER A 28 -1.97 -10.88 7.26
CA SER A 28 -2.31 -12.25 7.69
C SER A 28 -1.10 -13.19 7.68
N GLU A 29 -0.14 -12.96 6.80
CA GLU A 29 1.15 -13.67 6.74
C GLU A 29 2.17 -13.15 7.78
N GLY A 30 1.79 -12.16 8.60
CA GLY A 30 2.62 -11.64 9.68
C GLY A 30 3.56 -10.50 9.29
N PHE A 31 3.38 -9.89 8.12
CA PHE A 31 4.15 -8.72 7.71
C PHE A 31 3.56 -7.42 8.28
N GLU A 32 4.43 -6.48 8.68
CA GLU A 32 4.03 -5.09 8.90
C GLU A 32 3.99 -4.38 7.55
N VAL A 33 2.85 -3.75 7.22
CA VAL A 33 2.67 -3.07 5.94
C VAL A 33 2.39 -1.60 6.17
N ASP A 34 3.19 -0.73 5.54
CA ASP A 34 2.97 0.71 5.44
C ASP A 34 2.44 1.03 4.06
N SER A 35 1.30 1.71 3.97
CA SER A 35 0.55 1.86 2.72
C SER A 35 0.37 3.31 2.36
N PHE A 36 0.65 3.62 1.09
CA PHE A 36 0.74 4.97 0.59
C PHE A 36 -0.02 5.11 -0.73
N ASP A 37 -1.05 5.95 -0.73
CA ASP A 37 -1.64 6.45 -1.97
C ASP A 37 -0.68 7.45 -2.62
N ILE A 38 -0.19 7.16 -3.83
CA ILE A 38 0.75 8.00 -4.56
C ILE A 38 0.17 9.39 -4.88
N LYS A 39 -1.16 9.52 -4.95
CA LYS A 39 -1.80 10.83 -5.16
C LYS A 39 -1.64 11.74 -3.94
N SER A 40 -1.53 11.14 -2.76
CA SER A 40 -1.46 11.82 -1.47
C SER A 40 -0.06 11.78 -0.85
N THR A 41 0.89 11.11 -1.51
CA THR A 41 2.23 10.86 -0.98
C THR A 41 3.27 11.66 -1.75
N PRO A 42 4.08 12.50 -1.07
CA PRO A 42 5.16 13.24 -1.72
C PRO A 42 6.20 12.29 -2.34
N PRO A 43 6.78 12.61 -3.51
CA PRO A 43 7.83 11.81 -4.15
C PRO A 43 9.03 11.51 -3.25
N GLU A 44 9.37 12.40 -2.31
CA GLU A 44 10.48 12.23 -1.37
C GLU A 44 10.27 11.08 -0.38
N LYS A 45 9.04 10.57 -0.25
CA LYS A 45 8.74 9.36 0.54
C LYS A 45 8.81 8.06 -0.28
N MET A 46 8.99 8.17 -1.59
CA MET A 46 8.98 7.06 -2.55
C MET A 46 10.39 6.75 -3.12
N LEU A 47 11.35 7.66 -2.94
CA LEU A 47 12.74 7.61 -3.42
C LEU A 47 13.71 7.38 -2.26
#